data_AF-A0AAN6DX43-F1
#
_entry.id   AF-A0AAN6DX43-F1
#
_cell.length_a   1.000
_cell.length_b   1.000
_cell.length_c   1.000
_cell.angle_alpha   90.00
_cell.angle_beta   90.00
_cell.angle_gamma   90.00
#
_symmetry.space_group_name_H-M   'P 1'
#
loop_
_entity.id
_entity.type
_entity.pdbx_description
1 polymer ?
#
loop_
_entity_poly.entity_id
_entity_poly.type
_entity_poly.pdbx_seq_one_letter_code
_entity_poly.pdbx_strand_id
1 'polypeptide(L)'
;MSGCPPSPGVGLSIDSTDLEERLSNILRHHKMLKAGFERTVSNYEEGSEDSSQSRRRLLICGLLDHYASKRPSGFVRDPRDRLSKEQRSFKDELIQEYGSRSPKKHKEGDYLWCPVLGRYCHTSDMRPTPIVSQNIPRKLIQGLCGPLAAAHLFSARNTFLLSRRIEMAFVTGKILIVQTEDSPADRPEFEVFALDPRFYVGCDESARARDIHGKRLHFLNEYRPGRQFLYLKYVFERLMQQDPRAPIEGQPQVLVQLAKRKPWPGIGSRFTKSPLVKDMARLLGLRFDETMWQDVLTSEPDSAAEKLEVQKGSFSEGN
;
A
#
# COMPACT_ATOMS: atom_id res chain seq x y z
N MET A 1 -27.44 -8.48 53.99
CA MET A 1 -27.16 -9.49 52.96
C MET A 1 -28.23 -9.39 51.89
N SER A 2 -27.97 -8.66 50.81
CA SER A 2 -28.89 -8.43 49.69
C SER A 2 -28.31 -9.10 48.45
N GLY A 3 -28.95 -10.15 47.96
CA GLY A 3 -28.53 -10.90 46.79
C GLY A 3 -28.94 -10.20 45.49
N CYS A 4 -27.99 -10.07 44.55
CA CYS A 4 -28.27 -9.73 43.16
C CYS A 4 -28.79 -10.96 42.40
N PRO A 5 -29.78 -10.81 41.50
CA PRO A 5 -30.20 -11.89 40.62
C PRO A 5 -29.17 -12.15 39.51
N PRO A 6 -29.03 -13.39 39.03
CA PRO A 6 -28.10 -13.73 37.96
C PRO A 6 -28.57 -13.18 36.61
N SER A 7 -27.64 -12.60 35.85
CA SER A 7 -27.89 -12.11 34.49
C SER A 7 -28.19 -13.27 33.53
N PRO A 8 -29.13 -13.11 32.58
CA PRO A 8 -29.42 -14.13 31.59
C PRO A 8 -28.28 -14.22 30.57
N GLY A 9 -27.62 -15.38 30.52
CA GLY A 9 -26.63 -15.70 29.50
C GLY A 9 -27.31 -15.86 28.13
N VAL A 10 -27.14 -14.87 27.26
CA VAL A 10 -27.54 -14.97 25.85
C VAL A 10 -26.50 -15.83 25.14
N GLY A 11 -26.75 -17.13 25.09
CA GLY A 11 -25.98 -18.08 24.28
C GLY A 11 -26.36 -17.93 22.80
N LEU A 12 -25.63 -17.09 22.07
CA LEU A 12 -25.67 -17.10 20.61
C LEU A 12 -24.87 -18.31 20.10
N SER A 13 -25.56 -19.45 19.98
CA SER A 13 -25.06 -20.61 19.24
C SER A 13 -25.12 -20.28 17.75
N ILE A 14 -24.02 -19.77 17.19
CA ILE A 14 -23.89 -19.63 15.74
C ILE A 14 -23.69 -21.03 15.17
N ASP A 15 -24.64 -21.48 14.34
CA ASP A 15 -24.60 -22.78 13.69
C ASP A 15 -23.37 -22.89 12.78
N SER A 16 -22.50 -23.86 13.08
CA SER A 16 -21.25 -24.11 12.35
C SER A 16 -21.48 -24.33 10.86
N THR A 17 -22.65 -24.86 10.47
CA THR A 17 -22.97 -25.15 9.07
C THR A 17 -23.25 -23.89 8.25
N ASP A 18 -23.90 -22.87 8.83
CA ASP A 18 -24.13 -21.58 8.17
C ASP A 18 -22.82 -20.84 7.89
N LEU A 19 -21.85 -20.94 8.83
CA LEU A 19 -20.54 -20.31 8.66
C LEU A 19 -19.73 -20.94 7.51
N GLU A 20 -19.75 -22.26 7.40
CA GLU A 20 -19.05 -22.99 6.33
C GLU A 20 -19.66 -22.70 4.95
N GLU A 21 -20.98 -22.64 4.85
CA GLU A 21 -21.65 -22.29 3.61
C GLU A 21 -21.33 -20.85 3.17
N ARG A 22 -21.36 -19.89 4.11
CA ARG A 22 -20.98 -18.50 3.84
C ARG A 22 -19.54 -18.37 3.38
N LEU A 23 -18.60 -19.10 4.00
CA LEU A 23 -17.19 -19.13 3.57
C LEU A 23 -17.03 -19.74 2.18
N SER A 24 -17.74 -20.84 1.88
CA SER A 24 -17.72 -21.49 0.57
C SER A 24 -18.22 -20.55 -0.54
N ASN A 25 -19.28 -19.79 -0.27
CA ASN A 25 -19.83 -18.82 -1.21
C ASN A 25 -18.89 -17.63 -1.44
N ILE A 26 -18.24 -17.11 -0.39
CA ILE A 26 -17.22 -16.06 -0.51
C ILE A 26 -16.03 -16.55 -1.36
N LEU A 27 -15.55 -17.77 -1.13
CA LEU A 27 -14.44 -18.35 -1.89
C LEU A 27 -14.80 -18.56 -3.38
N ARG A 28 -16.03 -19.01 -3.67
CA ARG A 28 -16.53 -19.13 -5.04
C ARG A 28 -16.60 -17.78 -5.75
N HIS A 29 -17.13 -16.76 -5.07
CA HIS A 29 -17.21 -15.41 -5.59
C HIS A 29 -15.83 -14.83 -5.90
N HIS A 30 -14.88 -15.01 -4.97
CA HIS A 30 -13.51 -14.57 -5.14
C HIS A 30 -12.80 -15.26 -6.33
N LYS A 31 -12.98 -16.59 -6.50
CA LYS A 31 -12.46 -17.32 -7.67
C LYS A 31 -13.03 -16.79 -8.98
N MET A 32 -14.33 -16.51 -9.02
CA MET A 32 -14.99 -15.96 -10.20
C MET A 32 -14.45 -14.58 -10.57
N LEU A 33 -14.30 -13.69 -9.58
CA LEU A 33 -13.76 -12.34 -9.82
C LEU A 33 -12.30 -12.37 -10.26
N LYS A 34 -11.47 -13.25 -9.66
CA LYS A 34 -10.09 -13.47 -10.10
C LYS A 34 -10.00 -13.97 -11.54
N ALA A 35 -10.81 -14.95 -11.93
CA ALA A 35 -10.83 -15.47 -13.30
C ALA A 35 -11.39 -14.45 -14.31
N GLY A 36 -12.32 -13.59 -13.88
CA GLY A 36 -12.81 -12.46 -14.66
C GLY A 36 -11.75 -11.37 -14.85
N PHE A 37 -10.96 -11.10 -13.81
CA PHE A 37 -9.82 -10.20 -13.84
C PHE A 37 -8.74 -10.67 -14.80
N GLU A 38 -8.24 -11.90 -14.65
CA GLU A 38 -7.18 -12.45 -15.49
C GLU A 38 -7.55 -12.42 -16.98
N ARG A 39 -8.78 -12.84 -17.33
CA ARG A 39 -9.31 -12.71 -18.70
C ARG A 39 -9.35 -11.26 -19.20
N THR A 40 -9.72 -10.33 -18.32
CA THR A 40 -9.81 -8.92 -18.67
C THR A 40 -8.43 -8.28 -18.86
N VAL A 41 -7.44 -8.68 -18.06
CA VAL A 41 -6.05 -8.24 -18.21
C VAL A 41 -5.50 -8.70 -19.55
N SER A 42 -5.66 -9.98 -19.90
CA SER A 42 -5.25 -10.50 -21.22
C SER A 42 -5.93 -9.76 -22.37
N ASN A 43 -7.25 -9.53 -22.28
CA ASN A 43 -7.99 -8.79 -23.32
C ASN A 43 -7.63 -7.30 -23.40
N TYR A 44 -7.13 -6.70 -22.31
CA TYR A 44 -6.60 -5.32 -22.31
C TYR A 44 -5.24 -5.24 -23.01
N GLU A 45 -4.49 -6.34 -23.04
CA GLU A 45 -3.24 -6.39 -23.78
C GLU A 45 -3.45 -6.34 -25.29
N GLU A 46 -4.62 -6.78 -25.78
CA GLU A 46 -4.99 -6.96 -27.20
C GLU A 46 -5.75 -5.77 -27.84
N GLY A 47 -5.95 -4.64 -27.15
CA GLY A 47 -6.24 -3.35 -27.81
C GLY A 47 -7.63 -3.12 -28.44
N SER A 48 -8.68 -3.84 -28.05
CA SER A 48 -10.05 -3.65 -28.58
C SER A 48 -10.86 -2.59 -27.79
N GLU A 49 -11.30 -1.52 -28.47
CA GLU A 49 -11.94 -0.32 -27.87
C GLU A 49 -13.42 -0.48 -27.48
N ASP A 50 -14.17 -1.41 -28.08
CA ASP A 50 -15.64 -1.36 -28.10
C ASP A 50 -16.39 -2.05 -26.92
N SER A 51 -15.66 -2.50 -25.89
CA SER A 51 -16.25 -3.08 -24.65
C SER A 51 -15.66 -2.49 -23.37
N SER A 52 -15.14 -1.26 -23.48
CA SER A 52 -14.25 -0.65 -22.49
C SER A 52 -14.81 -0.55 -21.07
N GLN A 53 -16.13 -0.36 -20.90
CA GLN A 53 -16.73 -0.14 -19.58
C GLN A 53 -16.86 -1.43 -18.75
N SER A 54 -17.32 -2.53 -19.35
CA SER A 54 -17.40 -3.84 -18.70
C SER A 54 -16.01 -4.43 -18.41
N ARG A 55 -15.05 -4.20 -19.31
CA ARG A 55 -13.64 -4.57 -19.09
C ARG A 55 -13.00 -3.73 -17.98
N ARG A 56 -13.16 -2.40 -17.98
CA ARG A 56 -12.70 -1.55 -16.86
C ARG A 56 -13.29 -2.02 -15.53
N ARG A 57 -14.57 -2.40 -15.52
CA ARG A 57 -15.25 -2.92 -14.34
C ARG A 57 -14.64 -4.19 -13.78
N LEU A 58 -14.36 -5.18 -14.62
CA LEU A 58 -13.72 -6.43 -14.20
C LEU A 58 -12.26 -6.23 -13.75
N LEU A 59 -11.51 -5.34 -14.43
CA LEU A 59 -10.15 -4.97 -14.07
C LEU A 59 -10.11 -4.34 -12.66
N ILE A 60 -11.02 -3.41 -12.42
CA ILE A 60 -11.16 -2.73 -11.14
C ILE A 60 -11.58 -3.70 -10.05
N CYS A 61 -12.62 -4.52 -10.26
CA CYS A 61 -13.06 -5.51 -9.27
C CYS A 61 -11.93 -6.46 -8.91
N GLY A 62 -11.23 -7.01 -9.90
CA GLY A 62 -10.10 -7.90 -9.63
C GLY A 62 -8.93 -7.23 -8.94
N LEU A 63 -8.71 -5.94 -9.19
CA LEU A 63 -7.70 -5.18 -8.48
C LEU A 63 -8.10 -4.97 -7.02
N LEU A 64 -9.37 -4.66 -6.77
CA LEU A 64 -9.90 -4.50 -5.42
C LEU A 64 -9.95 -5.81 -4.67
N ASP A 65 -10.34 -6.91 -5.33
CA ASP A 65 -10.22 -8.25 -4.79
C ASP A 65 -8.78 -8.62 -4.51
N HIS A 66 -7.85 -8.24 -5.37
CA HIS A 66 -6.43 -8.50 -5.16
C HIS A 66 -5.90 -7.69 -3.97
N TYR A 67 -6.32 -6.44 -3.81
CA TYR A 67 -6.00 -5.62 -2.64
C TYR A 67 -6.68 -6.14 -1.36
N ALA A 68 -7.92 -6.59 -1.44
CA ALA A 68 -8.71 -7.07 -0.31
C ALA A 68 -8.31 -8.48 0.14
N SER A 69 -8.06 -9.40 -0.80
CA SER A 69 -7.63 -10.79 -0.54
C SER A 69 -6.19 -10.92 -0.05
N LYS A 70 -5.36 -9.89 -0.31
CA LYS A 70 -4.02 -9.79 0.26
C LYS A 70 -3.95 -9.01 1.57
N ARG A 71 -5.08 -8.55 2.13
CA ARG A 71 -5.13 -8.23 3.57
C ARG A 71 -4.90 -9.55 4.31
N PRO A 72 -3.82 -9.66 5.10
CA PRO A 72 -3.27 -10.94 5.47
C PRO A 72 -4.28 -11.81 6.23
N SER A 73 -4.62 -12.96 5.63
CA SER A 73 -4.53 -14.25 6.33
C SER A 73 -3.06 -14.69 6.55
N GLY A 74 -2.12 -13.78 6.31
CA GLY A 74 -0.69 -13.98 6.38
C GLY A 74 -0.15 -14.44 5.04
N PHE A 75 0.80 -13.69 4.50
CA PHE A 75 2.01 -14.38 4.05
C PHE A 75 2.65 -15.02 5.29
N VAL A 76 2.05 -16.08 5.81
CA VAL A 76 2.81 -17.11 6.52
C VAL A 76 3.60 -17.79 5.41
N ARG A 77 4.70 -17.17 4.97
CA ARG A 77 5.77 -17.96 4.39
C ARG A 77 6.20 -18.92 5.48
N ASP A 78 6.27 -20.21 5.16
CA ASP A 78 6.98 -21.14 6.03
C ASP A 78 8.36 -20.51 6.28
N PRO A 79 8.84 -20.41 7.53
CA PRO A 79 10.22 -19.98 7.80
C PRO A 79 11.28 -20.72 6.98
N ARG A 80 10.92 -21.88 6.39
CA ARG A 80 11.72 -22.71 5.50
C ARG A 80 11.63 -22.35 4.02
N ASP A 81 10.77 -21.41 3.62
CA ASP A 81 10.73 -20.89 2.25
C ASP A 81 12.01 -20.07 1.98
N ARG A 82 13.02 -20.77 1.48
CA ARG A 82 14.23 -20.14 0.96
C ARG A 82 13.79 -19.12 -0.09
N LEU A 83 14.12 -17.85 0.13
CA LEU A 83 13.99 -16.81 -0.89
C LEU A 83 14.62 -17.34 -2.19
N SER A 84 13.86 -17.27 -3.29
CA SER A 84 14.40 -17.60 -4.62
C SER A 84 15.64 -16.76 -4.88
N LYS A 85 16.54 -17.22 -5.77
CA LYS A 85 17.77 -16.49 -6.11
C LYS A 85 17.48 -15.03 -6.51
N GLU A 86 16.39 -14.84 -7.27
CA GLU A 86 15.87 -13.54 -7.68
C GLU A 86 15.45 -12.66 -6.49
N GLN A 87 14.73 -13.22 -5.52
CA GLN A 87 14.31 -12.48 -4.33
C GLN A 87 15.49 -12.05 -3.44
N ARG A 88 16.55 -12.86 -3.39
CA ARG A 88 17.78 -12.47 -2.68
C ARG A 88 18.49 -11.34 -3.39
N SER A 89 18.68 -11.47 -4.71
CA SER A 89 19.28 -10.44 -5.55
C SER A 89 18.55 -9.10 -5.41
N PHE A 90 17.22 -9.13 -5.47
CA PHE A 90 16.41 -7.92 -5.30
C PHE A 90 16.51 -7.31 -3.89
N LYS A 91 16.56 -8.16 -2.84
CA LYS A 91 16.77 -7.65 -1.48
C LYS A 91 18.14 -6.99 -1.33
N ASP A 92 19.18 -7.54 -1.95
CA ASP A 92 20.53 -6.96 -1.91
C ASP A 92 20.59 -5.62 -2.65
N GLU A 93 19.97 -5.52 -3.83
CA GLU A 93 19.78 -4.26 -4.56
C GLU A 93 19.06 -3.21 -3.70
N LEU A 94 17.95 -3.60 -3.06
CA LEU A 94 17.18 -2.71 -2.18
C LEU A 94 18.03 -2.21 -0.99
N ILE A 95 18.81 -3.10 -0.38
CA ILE A 95 19.71 -2.73 0.73
C ILE A 95 20.76 -1.73 0.26
N GLN A 96 21.29 -1.89 -0.95
CA GLN A 96 22.28 -1.01 -1.56
C GLN A 96 21.68 0.37 -1.86
N GLU A 97 20.55 0.42 -2.56
CA GLU A 97 19.85 1.67 -2.93
C GLU A 97 19.50 2.53 -1.71
N TYR A 98 19.01 1.91 -0.64
CA TYR A 98 18.67 2.62 0.59
C TYR A 98 19.85 2.82 1.55
N GLY A 99 21.05 2.31 1.23
CA GLY A 99 22.21 2.35 2.14
C GLY A 99 21.91 1.74 3.52
N SER A 100 21.09 0.68 3.57
CA SER A 100 20.42 0.26 4.81
C SER A 100 21.28 -0.52 5.80
N ARG A 101 22.50 -0.92 5.44
CA ARG A 101 23.35 -1.74 6.31
C ARG A 101 23.85 -0.94 7.52
N SER A 102 23.83 -1.56 8.69
CA SER A 102 24.46 -1.00 9.88
C SER A 102 25.97 -0.80 9.65
N PRO A 103 26.54 0.38 9.97
CA PRO A 103 27.99 0.58 9.91
C PRO A 103 28.73 -0.19 11.01
N LYS A 104 28.03 -0.52 12.10
CA LYS A 104 28.58 -1.31 13.21
C LYS A 104 28.43 -2.80 12.91
N LYS A 105 29.51 -3.56 13.11
CA LYS A 105 29.47 -5.02 13.16
C LYS A 105 28.85 -5.43 14.50
N HIS A 106 27.78 -6.21 14.45
CA HIS A 106 27.13 -6.76 15.64
C HIS A 106 27.48 -8.23 15.78
N LYS A 107 27.65 -8.73 17.01
CA LYS A 107 27.96 -10.14 17.27
C LYS A 107 26.81 -11.07 16.85
N GLU A 108 25.58 -10.56 16.91
CA GLU A 108 24.34 -11.33 16.70
C GLU A 108 23.93 -11.43 15.22
N GLY A 109 24.63 -10.73 14.31
CA GLY A 109 24.37 -10.77 12.87
C GLY A 109 24.24 -9.40 12.25
N ASP A 110 23.74 -9.37 11.02
CA ASP A 110 23.54 -8.14 10.26
C ASP A 110 22.26 -7.41 10.68
N TYR A 111 22.33 -6.08 10.70
CA TYR A 111 21.19 -5.21 10.99
C TYR A 111 20.92 -4.27 9.81
N LEU A 112 19.65 -4.04 9.51
CA LEU A 112 19.20 -3.15 8.44
C LEU A 112 18.31 -2.05 8.99
N TRP A 113 18.39 -0.88 8.38
CA TRP A 113 17.63 0.30 8.80
C TRP A 113 16.15 0.20 8.42
N CYS A 114 15.25 0.49 9.37
CA CYS A 114 13.82 0.66 9.09
C CYS A 114 13.47 2.16 9.12
N PRO A 115 13.03 2.76 7.99
CA PRO A 115 12.78 4.20 7.92
C PRO A 115 11.58 4.65 8.74
N VAL A 116 10.61 3.76 8.98
CA VAL A 116 9.41 4.04 9.80
C VAL A 116 9.75 4.05 11.30
N LEU A 117 10.59 3.12 11.76
CA LEU A 117 10.99 3.06 13.16
C LEU A 117 12.16 4.01 13.48
N GLY A 118 12.90 4.45 12.47
CA GLY A 118 14.10 5.28 12.65
C GLY A 118 15.21 4.54 13.41
N ARG A 119 15.33 3.22 13.24
CA ARG A 119 16.36 2.41 13.90
C ARG A 119 16.76 1.18 13.08
N TYR A 120 17.93 0.65 13.39
CA TYR A 120 18.42 -0.62 12.87
C TYR A 120 17.67 -1.79 13.53
N CYS A 121 17.19 -2.73 12.70
CA CYS A 121 16.53 -3.96 13.13
C CYS A 121 17.30 -5.16 12.58
N HIS A 122 17.25 -6.29 13.29
CA HIS A 122 17.95 -7.49 12.86
C HIS A 122 17.46 -7.95 11.47
N THR A 123 18.37 -8.42 10.61
CA THR A 123 18.06 -8.76 9.20
C THR A 123 16.95 -9.81 9.06
N SER A 124 16.81 -10.70 10.06
CA SER A 124 15.72 -11.71 10.08
C SER A 124 14.33 -11.11 10.24
N ASP A 125 14.22 -9.91 10.82
CA ASP A 125 12.95 -9.19 11.01
C ASP A 125 12.66 -8.20 9.87
N MET A 126 13.62 -7.96 8.98
CA MET A 126 13.45 -7.00 7.89
C MET A 126 12.88 -7.66 6.64
N ARG A 127 11.89 -6.99 6.04
CA ARG A 127 11.12 -7.47 4.89
C ARG A 127 11.13 -6.42 3.77
N PRO A 128 11.43 -6.82 2.51
CA PRO A 128 11.11 -6.01 1.35
C PRO A 128 9.59 -6.00 1.17
N THR A 129 8.98 -4.83 1.23
CA THR A 129 7.54 -4.62 1.22
C THR A 129 7.15 -3.77 0.01
N PRO A 130 6.48 -4.36 -1.00
CA PRO A 130 5.96 -3.60 -2.12
C PRO A 130 4.94 -2.56 -1.65
N ILE A 131 5.01 -1.36 -2.23
CA ILE A 131 4.07 -0.27 -1.96
C ILE A 131 2.74 -0.56 -2.65
N VAL A 132 2.80 -0.84 -3.95
CA VAL A 132 1.69 -1.41 -4.70
C VAL A 132 2.03 -2.82 -5.15
N SER A 133 1.00 -3.65 -5.29
CA SER A 133 1.20 -5.02 -5.72
C SER A 133 1.81 -5.09 -7.11
N GLN A 134 2.86 -5.90 -7.25
CA GLN A 134 3.50 -6.22 -8.53
C GLN A 134 2.59 -7.01 -9.48
N ASN A 135 1.51 -7.60 -8.98
CA ASN A 135 0.51 -8.28 -9.80
C ASN A 135 -0.45 -7.30 -10.51
N ILE A 136 -0.35 -5.99 -10.25
CA ILE A 136 -1.14 -5.00 -10.99
C ILE A 136 -0.58 -4.91 -12.42
N PRO A 137 -1.42 -5.02 -13.46
CA PRO A 137 -0.96 -4.97 -14.84
C PRO A 137 -0.15 -3.71 -15.13
N ARG A 138 0.99 -3.86 -15.81
CA ARG A 138 1.89 -2.74 -16.12
C ARG A 138 1.19 -1.62 -16.89
N LYS A 139 0.34 -1.97 -17.86
CA LYS A 139 -0.45 -0.97 -18.62
C LYS A 139 -1.42 -0.18 -17.72
N LEU A 140 -1.90 -0.79 -16.63
CA LEU A 140 -2.76 -0.11 -15.67
C LEU A 140 -1.96 0.87 -14.80
N ILE A 141 -0.80 0.44 -14.29
CA ILE A 141 0.13 1.35 -13.60
C ILE A 141 0.52 2.50 -14.54
N GLN A 142 0.75 2.24 -15.83
CA GLN A 142 1.03 3.27 -16.81
C GLN A 142 -0.13 4.27 -16.97
N GLY A 143 -1.37 3.78 -17.03
CA GLY A 143 -2.55 4.63 -17.15
C GLY A 143 -2.88 5.44 -15.88
N LEU A 144 -2.49 4.95 -14.70
CA LEU A 144 -2.73 5.60 -13.41
C LEU A 144 -1.59 6.53 -12.99
N CYS A 145 -0.36 6.03 -13.07
CA CYS A 145 0.84 6.64 -12.50
C CYS A 145 1.81 7.14 -13.58
N GLY A 146 1.56 6.87 -14.86
CA GLY A 146 2.43 7.22 -15.98
C GLY A 146 3.47 6.15 -16.35
N PRO A 147 4.14 6.30 -17.51
CA PRO A 147 5.07 5.30 -18.05
C PRO A 147 6.29 5.06 -17.17
N LEU A 148 6.83 6.11 -16.52
CA LEU A 148 7.99 5.99 -15.62
C LEU A 148 7.65 5.09 -14.42
N ALA A 149 6.51 5.31 -13.77
CA ALA A 149 6.06 4.46 -12.68
C ALA A 149 5.87 3.01 -13.15
N ALA A 150 5.34 2.78 -14.34
CA ALA A 150 5.20 1.43 -14.89
C ALA A 150 6.54 0.73 -15.16
N ALA A 151 7.61 1.46 -15.50
CA ALA A 151 8.96 0.91 -15.58
C ALA A 151 9.52 0.52 -14.21
N HIS A 152 9.13 1.24 -13.17
CA HIS A 152 9.62 1.04 -11.80
C HIS A 152 8.80 0.04 -10.96
N LEU A 153 7.79 -0.63 -11.51
CA LEU A 153 6.90 -1.56 -10.79
C LEU A 153 7.66 -2.67 -10.04
N PHE A 154 8.75 -3.18 -10.63
CA PHE A 154 9.60 -4.23 -10.08
C PHE A 154 10.92 -3.72 -9.50
N SER A 155 11.04 -2.40 -9.27
CA SER A 155 12.25 -1.78 -8.74
C SER A 155 12.15 -1.44 -7.26
N ALA A 156 13.28 -1.04 -6.67
CA ALA A 156 13.34 -0.49 -5.31
C ALA A 156 12.41 0.73 -5.10
N ARG A 157 12.03 1.46 -6.16
CA ARG A 157 11.10 2.61 -6.04
C ARG A 157 9.69 2.20 -5.62
N ASN A 158 9.27 0.97 -5.93
CA ASN A 158 7.99 0.42 -5.49
C ASN A 158 8.14 -0.41 -4.20
N THR A 159 9.25 -0.32 -3.47
CA THR A 159 9.51 -1.21 -2.33
C THR A 159 10.12 -0.47 -1.16
N PHE A 160 9.63 -0.75 0.04
CA PHE A 160 10.29 -0.36 1.29
C PHE A 160 11.04 -1.53 1.90
N LEU A 161 12.05 -1.23 2.71
CA LEU A 161 12.64 -2.18 3.64
C LEU A 161 12.08 -1.90 5.05
N LEU A 162 11.13 -2.72 5.51
CA LEU A 162 10.40 -2.51 6.77
C LEU A 162 10.64 -3.65 7.76
N SER A 163 10.61 -3.37 9.05
CA SER A 163 10.50 -4.43 10.07
C SER A 163 9.18 -5.18 9.90
N ARG A 164 9.14 -6.47 10.23
CA ARG A 164 7.97 -7.35 10.01
C ARG A 164 6.67 -6.78 10.57
N ARG A 165 6.68 -6.22 11.78
CA ARG A 165 5.47 -5.65 12.40
C ARG A 165 4.94 -4.43 11.64
N ILE A 166 5.84 -3.56 11.19
CA ILE A 166 5.50 -2.40 10.35
C ILE A 166 5.03 -2.85 8.96
N GLU A 167 5.69 -3.83 8.35
CA GLU A 167 5.26 -4.42 7.07
C GLU A 167 3.82 -4.93 7.17
N MET A 168 3.52 -5.74 8.18
CA MET A 168 2.16 -6.23 8.42
C MET A 168 1.17 -5.08 8.58
N ALA A 169 1.49 -4.05 9.37
CA ALA A 169 0.62 -2.89 9.56
C ALA A 169 0.40 -2.09 8.26
N PHE A 170 1.43 -1.97 7.42
CA PHE A 170 1.36 -1.27 6.15
C PHE A 170 0.55 -2.04 5.10
N VAL A 171 0.75 -3.36 5.00
CA VAL A 171 0.03 -4.24 4.07
C VAL A 171 -1.44 -4.39 4.47
N THR A 172 -1.74 -4.45 5.77
CA THR A 172 -3.12 -4.52 6.30
C THR A 172 -3.90 -3.21 6.20
N GLY A 173 -3.25 -2.10 5.83
CA GLY A 173 -3.87 -0.77 5.85
C GLY A 173 -4.13 -0.24 7.26
N LYS A 174 -3.39 -0.73 8.27
CA LYS A 174 -3.40 -0.17 9.64
C LYS A 174 -2.56 1.08 9.77
N ILE A 175 -1.60 1.27 8.85
CA ILE A 175 -0.89 2.53 8.67
C ILE A 175 -0.93 2.97 7.21
N LEU A 176 -0.85 4.28 7.02
CA LEU A 176 -0.56 4.91 5.74
C LEU A 176 0.78 5.63 5.84
N ILE A 177 1.49 5.68 4.72
CA ILE A 177 2.66 6.54 4.57
C ILE A 177 2.25 7.62 3.59
N VAL A 178 2.28 8.87 4.02
CA VAL A 178 1.86 10.02 3.21
C VAL A 178 2.98 11.02 3.03
N GLN A 179 2.96 11.80 1.95
CA GLN A 179 3.90 12.89 1.77
C GLN A 179 3.59 14.01 2.78
N THR A 180 4.66 14.55 3.37
CA THR A 180 4.60 15.70 4.29
C THR A 180 4.21 16.98 3.54
N GLU A 181 3.49 17.89 4.20
CA GLU A 181 3.00 19.12 3.56
C GLU A 181 4.11 20.12 3.22
N ASP A 182 5.22 20.07 3.97
CA ASP A 182 6.42 20.88 3.75
C ASP A 182 7.46 20.19 2.87
N SER A 183 7.10 19.05 2.28
CA SER A 183 7.97 18.31 1.39
C SER A 183 8.36 19.16 0.18
N PRO A 184 9.66 19.28 -0.14
CA PRO A 184 10.06 19.89 -1.40
C PRO A 184 9.68 18.98 -2.58
N ALA A 185 9.50 19.58 -3.75
CA ALA A 185 8.98 18.87 -4.94
C ALA A 185 9.98 17.87 -5.53
N ASP A 186 11.27 18.18 -5.43
CA ASP A 186 12.39 17.38 -5.95
C ASP A 186 12.82 16.25 -5.01
N ARG A 187 12.52 16.38 -3.71
CA ARG A 187 12.88 15.39 -2.70
C ARG A 187 11.69 15.12 -1.76
N PRO A 188 10.83 14.15 -2.11
CA PRO A 188 9.64 13.90 -1.33
C PRO A 188 9.97 13.35 0.06
N GLU A 189 9.46 13.99 1.10
CA GLU A 189 9.55 13.53 2.49
C GLU A 189 8.21 12.97 2.95
N PHE A 190 8.25 11.91 3.77
CA PHE A 190 7.07 11.14 4.12
C PHE A 190 6.87 11.06 5.63
N GLU A 191 5.63 10.84 6.06
CA GLU A 191 5.25 10.58 7.44
C GLU A 191 4.23 9.47 7.56
N VAL A 192 4.13 8.89 8.75
CA VAL A 192 3.22 7.76 9.02
C VAL A 192 1.93 8.23 9.66
N PHE A 193 0.80 7.79 9.11
CA PHE A 193 -0.51 7.90 9.73
C PHE A 193 -0.93 6.54 10.26
N ALA A 194 -0.89 6.37 11.58
CA ALA A 194 -1.48 5.20 12.23
C ALA A 194 -3.01 5.32 12.26
N LEU A 195 -3.69 4.40 11.59
CA LEU A 195 -5.15 4.34 11.48
C LEU A 195 -5.76 3.47 12.61
N ASP A 196 -5.09 2.36 12.92
CA ASP A 196 -5.43 1.47 14.04
C ASP A 196 -4.44 1.75 15.20
N PRO A 197 -4.89 2.26 16.35
CA PRO A 197 -4.01 2.59 17.47
C PRO A 197 -3.58 1.34 18.27
N ARG A 198 -4.18 0.17 18.02
CA ARG A 198 -4.09 -1.00 18.90
C ARG A 198 -2.91 -1.91 18.61
N PHE A 199 -2.20 -1.70 17.50
CA PHE A 199 -1.09 -2.59 17.12
C PHE A 199 0.26 -2.13 17.69
N TYR A 200 1.14 -3.10 17.94
CA TYR A 200 2.51 -2.88 18.40
C TYR A 200 3.47 -2.75 17.22
N VAL A 201 4.40 -1.80 17.32
CA VAL A 201 5.35 -1.48 16.25
C VAL A 201 6.77 -1.98 16.52
N GLY A 202 7.15 -2.15 17.79
CA GLY A 202 8.47 -2.63 18.20
C GLY A 202 8.52 -4.13 18.45
N CYS A 203 9.70 -4.75 18.38
CA CYS A 203 9.89 -6.18 18.67
C CYS A 203 9.60 -6.53 20.15
N ASP A 204 9.78 -5.56 21.03
CA ASP A 204 9.71 -5.62 22.48
C ASP A 204 8.34 -5.21 23.06
N GLU A 205 7.34 -5.01 22.21
CA GLU A 205 5.96 -4.60 22.60
C GLU A 205 5.86 -3.28 23.38
N SER A 206 6.98 -2.58 23.59
CA SER A 206 7.05 -1.31 24.29
C SER A 206 6.48 -0.17 23.43
N ALA A 207 6.69 -0.23 22.12
CA ALA A 207 6.26 0.78 21.17
C ALA A 207 4.93 0.40 20.50
N ARG A 208 4.01 1.36 20.46
CA ARG A 208 2.66 1.27 19.91
C ARG A 208 2.50 2.13 18.66
N ALA A 209 1.43 1.89 17.92
CA ALA A 209 1.04 2.66 16.74
C ALA A 209 1.05 4.19 16.94
N ARG A 210 0.59 4.66 18.11
CA ARG A 210 0.62 6.09 18.48
C ARG A 210 2.03 6.68 18.52
N ASP A 211 3.05 5.87 18.79
CA ASP A 211 4.42 6.33 18.91
C ASP A 211 5.08 6.55 17.54
N ILE A 212 4.43 6.12 16.45
CA ILE A 212 4.86 6.40 15.06
C ILE A 212 3.89 7.29 14.30
N HIS A 213 2.70 7.56 14.83
CA HIS A 213 1.74 8.45 14.21
C HIS A 213 2.31 9.88 14.09
N GLY A 214 2.22 10.48 12.89
CA GLY A 214 2.77 11.79 12.57
C GLY A 214 4.30 11.84 12.51
N LYS A 215 5.02 10.71 12.68
CA LYS A 215 6.47 10.72 12.57
C LYS A 215 6.90 10.70 11.11
N ARG A 216 7.88 11.54 10.79
CA ARG A 216 8.58 11.51 9.51
C ARG A 216 9.35 10.20 9.37
N LEU A 217 9.46 9.70 8.15
CA LEU A 217 10.35 8.60 7.82
C LEU A 217 11.79 9.12 7.81
N HIS A 218 12.71 8.33 8.34
CA HIS A 218 14.12 8.68 8.38
C HIS A 218 14.85 7.84 7.33
N PHE A 219 15.32 8.44 6.24
CA PHE A 219 16.14 7.75 5.25
C PHE A 219 17.62 8.04 5.51
N LEU A 220 18.50 7.06 5.24
CA LEU A 220 19.95 7.20 5.49
C LEU A 220 20.71 7.91 4.36
N ASN A 221 20.07 8.09 3.21
CA ASN A 221 20.62 8.75 2.03
C ASN A 221 19.51 9.53 1.31
N GLU A 222 19.79 10.04 0.12
CA GLU A 222 18.82 10.81 -0.70
C GLU A 222 17.80 9.93 -1.43
N TYR A 223 17.92 8.60 -1.36
CA TYR A 223 16.99 7.71 -2.05
C TYR A 223 15.60 7.78 -1.41
N ARG A 224 14.56 7.89 -2.24
CA ARG A 224 13.16 7.93 -1.82
C ARG A 224 12.31 6.95 -2.65
N PRO A 225 11.32 6.30 -2.03
CA PRO A 225 10.32 5.53 -2.76
C PRO A 225 9.57 6.40 -3.78
N GLY A 226 9.03 5.78 -4.82
CA GLY A 226 8.24 6.46 -5.84
C GLY A 226 6.95 7.03 -5.26
N ARG A 227 6.82 8.36 -5.26
CA ARG A 227 5.63 9.08 -4.76
C ARG A 227 4.32 8.61 -5.39
N GLN A 228 4.34 8.24 -6.68
CA GLN A 228 3.15 7.82 -7.41
C GLN A 228 2.57 6.50 -6.87
N PHE A 229 3.44 5.57 -6.45
CA PHE A 229 3.00 4.30 -5.85
C PHE A 229 2.39 4.51 -4.48
N LEU A 230 3.01 5.35 -3.66
CA LEU A 230 2.51 5.70 -2.33
C LEU A 230 1.15 6.36 -2.41
N TYR A 231 0.98 7.28 -3.37
CA TYR A 231 -0.29 7.93 -3.60
C TYR A 231 -1.37 6.97 -4.12
N LEU A 232 -1.01 6.08 -5.05
CA LEU A 232 -1.92 5.02 -5.49
C LEU A 232 -2.38 4.14 -4.32
N LYS A 233 -1.46 3.73 -3.43
CA LYS A 233 -1.84 3.02 -2.21
C LYS A 233 -2.73 3.87 -1.30
N TYR A 234 -2.39 5.14 -1.07
CA TYR A 234 -3.19 6.07 -0.27
C TYR A 234 -4.65 6.12 -0.76
N VAL A 235 -4.83 6.30 -2.07
CA VAL A 235 -6.14 6.32 -2.73
C VAL A 235 -6.91 5.02 -2.49
N PHE A 236 -6.25 3.88 -2.71
CA PHE A 236 -6.88 2.58 -2.48
C PHE A 236 -7.33 2.41 -1.04
N GLU A 237 -6.46 2.71 -0.08
CA GLU A 237 -6.80 2.51 1.33
C GLU A 237 -7.92 3.46 1.77
N ARG A 238 -7.93 4.70 1.27
CA ARG A 238 -9.03 5.65 1.53
C ARG A 238 -10.36 5.18 0.96
N LEU A 239 -10.37 4.64 -0.26
CA LEU A 239 -11.58 4.03 -0.82
C LEU A 239 -12.03 2.84 0.03
N MET A 240 -11.10 1.95 0.39
CA MET A 240 -11.42 0.79 1.21
C MET A 240 -11.91 1.17 2.63
N GLN A 241 -11.53 2.32 3.17
CA GLN A 241 -12.07 2.83 4.45
C GLN A 241 -13.53 3.27 4.37
N GLN A 242 -14.02 3.61 3.17
CA GLN A 242 -15.42 3.95 2.97
C GLN A 242 -16.31 2.69 2.83
N ASP A 243 -15.72 1.51 2.59
CA ASP A 243 -16.48 0.27 2.53
C ASP A 243 -16.93 -0.13 3.95
N PRO A 244 -18.25 -0.14 4.25
CA PRO A 244 -18.77 -0.49 5.55
C PRO A 244 -18.47 -1.94 5.97
N ARG A 245 -18.05 -2.79 5.03
CA ARG A 245 -17.63 -4.17 5.28
C ARG A 245 -16.14 -4.29 5.59
N ALA A 246 -15.36 -3.23 5.36
CA ALA A 246 -13.93 -3.28 5.65
C ALA A 246 -13.72 -3.37 7.17
N PRO A 247 -12.84 -4.27 7.65
CA PRO A 247 -12.57 -4.45 9.07
C PRO A 247 -11.72 -3.31 9.68
N ILE A 248 -11.70 -2.14 9.05
CA ILE A 248 -10.87 -1.03 9.47
C ILE A 248 -11.63 -0.23 10.53
N GLU A 249 -11.36 -0.57 11.79
CA GLU A 249 -11.63 0.33 12.93
C GLU A 249 -10.62 1.50 12.90
N GLY A 250 -10.75 2.36 11.90
CA GLY A 250 -9.96 3.59 11.82
C GLY A 250 -10.45 4.57 12.88
N GLN A 251 -9.54 5.27 13.56
CA GLN A 251 -9.96 6.38 14.42
C GLN A 251 -10.58 7.50 13.58
N PRO A 252 -11.84 7.90 13.84
CA PRO A 252 -12.48 8.97 13.08
C PRO A 252 -11.67 10.28 13.06
N GLN A 253 -10.97 10.60 14.17
CA GLN A 253 -10.14 11.81 14.22
C GLN A 253 -8.97 11.76 13.22
N VAL A 254 -8.33 10.60 13.06
CA VAL A 254 -7.23 10.43 12.10
C VAL A 254 -7.72 10.57 10.66
N LEU A 255 -8.92 10.06 10.37
CA LEU A 255 -9.54 10.22 9.05
C LEU A 255 -9.89 11.68 8.75
N VAL A 256 -10.33 12.43 9.77
CA VAL A 256 -10.58 13.88 9.67
C VAL A 256 -9.27 14.63 9.44
N GLN A 257 -8.17 14.26 10.10
CA GLN A 257 -6.86 14.87 9.85
C GLN A 257 -6.38 14.61 8.43
N LEU A 258 -6.48 13.36 7.95
CA LEU A 258 -6.14 13.01 6.57
C LEU A 258 -6.96 13.79 5.54
N ALA A 259 -8.26 13.98 5.80
CA ALA A 259 -9.15 14.74 4.91
C ALA A 259 -8.85 16.25 4.87
N LYS A 260 -8.14 16.78 5.87
CA LYS A 260 -7.75 18.20 5.95
C LYS A 260 -6.39 18.50 5.32
N ARG A 261 -5.65 17.47 4.92
CA ARG A 261 -4.30 17.64 4.39
C ARG A 261 -4.32 18.36 3.06
N LYS A 262 -3.20 19.03 2.77
CA LYS A 262 -2.93 19.58 1.45
C LYS A 262 -2.64 18.47 0.42
N PRO A 263 -2.82 18.79 -0.86
CA PRO A 263 -2.32 17.95 -1.94
C PRO A 263 -0.91 17.46 -1.80
N TRP A 264 -0.65 16.28 -2.37
CA TRP A 264 0.70 15.80 -2.61
C TRP A 264 1.32 16.60 -3.76
N PRO A 265 2.38 17.38 -3.51
CA PRO A 265 3.00 18.18 -4.55
C PRO A 265 3.61 17.28 -5.64
N GLY A 266 3.34 17.65 -6.90
CA GLY A 266 3.96 17.07 -8.09
C GLY A 266 3.46 15.69 -8.54
N ILE A 267 2.40 15.14 -7.93
CA ILE A 267 1.73 13.95 -8.48
C ILE A 267 1.00 14.26 -9.79
N GLY A 268 0.69 15.55 -10.01
CA GLY A 268 0.21 16.11 -11.26
C GLY A 268 -1.21 15.67 -11.64
N SER A 269 -1.80 16.37 -12.60
CA SER A 269 -3.18 16.15 -13.05
C SER A 269 -3.46 14.77 -13.68
N ARG A 270 -2.46 13.91 -13.87
CA ARG A 270 -2.64 12.60 -14.54
C ARG A 270 -3.51 11.65 -13.72
N PHE A 271 -3.29 11.62 -12.41
CA PHE A 271 -4.05 10.74 -11.53
C PHE A 271 -5.52 11.19 -11.42
N THR A 272 -5.78 12.50 -11.40
CA THR A 272 -7.13 13.09 -11.33
C THR A 272 -7.90 13.05 -12.64
N LYS A 273 -7.20 13.12 -13.77
CA LYS A 273 -7.82 12.98 -15.09
C LYS A 273 -8.10 11.52 -15.45
N SER A 274 -7.56 10.55 -14.71
CA SER A 274 -7.81 9.14 -14.98
C SER A 274 -9.27 8.80 -14.68
N PRO A 275 -10.11 8.45 -15.68
CA PRO A 275 -11.48 8.02 -15.44
C PRO A 275 -11.52 6.73 -14.61
N LEU A 276 -10.42 5.97 -14.58
CA LEU A 276 -10.34 4.68 -13.93
C LEU A 276 -10.53 4.74 -12.42
N VAL A 277 -10.03 5.79 -11.76
CA VAL A 277 -10.20 5.97 -10.31
C VAL A 277 -11.65 6.34 -9.99
N LYS A 278 -12.27 7.22 -10.79
CA LYS A 278 -13.69 7.58 -10.65
C LYS A 278 -14.59 6.37 -10.90
N ASP A 279 -14.31 5.62 -11.95
CA ASP A 279 -14.99 4.36 -12.27
C ASP A 279 -14.87 3.40 -11.09
N MET A 280 -13.71 3.35 -10.44
CA MET A 280 -13.48 2.46 -9.31
C MET A 280 -14.28 2.77 -8.06
N ALA A 281 -14.34 4.05 -7.67
CA ALA A 281 -15.22 4.45 -6.57
C ALA A 281 -16.69 4.11 -6.89
N ARG A 282 -17.16 4.40 -8.11
CA ARG A 282 -18.53 4.07 -8.54
C ARG A 282 -18.82 2.58 -8.45
N LEU A 283 -17.87 1.73 -8.86
CA LEU A 283 -18.04 0.28 -8.87
C LEU A 283 -18.13 -0.35 -7.49
N LEU A 284 -17.42 0.24 -6.52
CA LEU A 284 -17.51 -0.17 -5.13
C LEU A 284 -18.78 0.35 -4.43
N GLY A 285 -19.63 1.12 -5.13
CA GLY A 285 -20.74 1.83 -4.53
C GLY A 285 -20.29 2.91 -3.54
N LEU A 286 -19.04 3.35 -3.65
CA LEU A 286 -18.46 4.35 -2.77
C LEU A 286 -18.68 5.74 -3.33
N ARG A 287 -18.87 6.69 -2.42
CA ARG A 287 -18.97 8.09 -2.81
C ARG A 287 -17.59 8.57 -3.21
N PHE A 288 -17.46 8.92 -4.49
CA PHE A 288 -16.30 9.65 -4.96
C PHE A 288 -16.33 11.04 -4.33
N ASP A 289 -15.59 11.20 -3.23
CA ASP A 289 -15.47 12.46 -2.54
C ASP A 289 -14.49 13.34 -3.33
N GLU A 290 -15.01 14.34 -4.05
CA GLU A 290 -14.15 15.27 -4.80
C GLU A 290 -13.20 16.04 -3.87
N THR A 291 -13.49 16.16 -2.57
CA THR A 291 -12.56 16.79 -1.61
C THR A 291 -11.35 15.91 -1.31
N MET A 292 -11.45 14.59 -1.41
CA MET A 292 -10.27 13.69 -1.37
C MET A 292 -9.31 13.92 -2.55
N TRP A 293 -9.77 14.63 -3.58
CA TRP A 293 -9.09 14.81 -4.85
C TRP A 293 -8.86 16.27 -5.24
N GLN A 294 -9.47 17.24 -4.56
CA GLN A 294 -9.22 18.68 -4.77
C GLN A 294 -7.74 18.99 -4.65
N ASP A 295 -7.10 18.28 -3.75
CA ASP A 295 -5.67 18.08 -3.66
C ASP A 295 -5.00 17.96 -5.05
N VAL A 296 -5.26 16.87 -5.76
CA VAL A 296 -4.57 16.59 -7.03
C VAL A 296 -5.14 17.38 -8.22
N LEU A 297 -6.31 18.02 -8.05
CA LEU A 297 -6.89 18.90 -9.06
C LEU A 297 -6.22 20.28 -9.08
N THR A 298 -5.64 20.72 -7.96
CA THR A 298 -4.98 22.03 -7.82
C THR A 298 -3.47 21.98 -8.01
N SER A 299 -2.86 20.79 -8.06
CA SER A 299 -1.44 20.66 -8.36
C SER A 299 -1.16 21.02 -9.82
N GLU A 300 -0.30 22.02 -10.06
CA GLU A 300 0.18 22.33 -11.41
C GLU A 300 0.85 21.09 -12.04
N PRO A 301 0.70 20.90 -13.37
CA PRO A 301 1.39 19.81 -14.06
C PRO A 301 2.90 19.98 -13.89
N ASP A 302 3.54 18.92 -13.40
CA ASP A 302 4.94 18.89 -12.99
C ASP A 302 5.88 18.91 -14.21
N SER A 303 5.88 20.01 -14.97
CA SER A 303 6.63 20.12 -16.22
C SER A 303 8.15 20.24 -16.00
N ALA A 304 8.58 20.54 -14.77
CA ALA A 304 9.98 20.71 -14.40
C ALA A 304 10.61 19.43 -13.82
N ALA A 305 9.92 18.74 -12.89
CA ALA A 305 10.44 17.51 -12.30
C ALA A 305 10.47 16.34 -13.30
N GLU A 306 9.47 16.24 -14.18
CA GLU A 306 9.41 15.20 -15.21
C GLU A 306 10.52 15.38 -16.27
N LYS A 307 10.91 16.61 -16.58
CA LYS A 307 12.06 16.90 -17.47
C LYS A 307 13.41 16.54 -16.84
N LEU A 308 13.56 16.74 -15.53
CA LEU A 308 14.79 16.43 -14.80
C LEU A 308 14.99 14.91 -14.60
N GLU A 309 13.93 14.15 -14.36
CA GLU A 309 14.04 12.68 -14.25
C GLU A 309 14.33 12.00 -15.59
N VAL A 310 13.75 12.48 -16.69
CA VAL A 310 14.06 11.97 -18.04
C VAL A 310 15.53 12.23 -18.42
N GLN A 311 16.09 13.40 -18.06
CA GLN A 311 17.51 13.70 -18.31
C GLN A 311 18.48 12.87 -17.47
N LYS A 312 18.13 12.49 -16.23
CA LYS A 312 18.99 11.66 -15.38
C LYS A 312 18.96 10.18 -15.78
N GLY A 313 17.83 9.68 -16.29
CA GLY A 313 17.70 8.29 -16.77
C GLY A 313 18.44 8.01 -18.09
N SER A 314 18.64 9.03 -18.95
CA SER A 314 19.36 8.88 -20.22
C SER A 314 20.89 8.80 -20.08
N PHE A 315 21.45 9.03 -18.89
CA PHE A 315 22.90 9.02 -18.66
C PHE A 315 23.46 7.70 -18.11
N SER A 316 22.62 6.70 -17.83
CA SER A 316 23.04 5.42 -17.23
C SER A 316 23.04 4.21 -18.17
N GLU A 317 22.78 4.39 -19.48
CA GLU A 317 22.81 3.29 -20.47
C GLU A 317 24.10 3.24 -21.32
N GLY A 318 25.16 3.93 -20.91
CA GLY A 318 26.45 3.91 -21.62
C GLY A 318 27.64 3.94 -20.67
N ASN A 319 27.93 2.80 -20.04
CA ASN A 319 29.28 2.37 -19.61
C ASN A 319 29.23 0.93 -19.11
#